data_AF-A0A353B8H5-F1
#
_entry.id   AF-A0A353B8H5-F1
#
_cell.length_a   1.000
_cell.length_b   1.000
_cell.length_c   1.000
_cell.angle_alpha   90.00
_cell.angle_beta   90.00
_cell.angle_gamma   90.00
#
_symmetry.space_group_name_H-M   'P 1'
#
loop_
_entity.id
_entity.type
_entity.pdbx_description
1 polymer ?
#
loop_
_entity_poly.entity_id
_entity_poly.type
_entity_poly.pdbx_seq_one_letter_code
_entity_poly.pdbx_strand_id
1 'polypeptide(L)'
;GPAPAPEPEPIPIPIRLAKSNYVGNHGNHWKLRNAEWADSDFRGNGLFGRNSSIRSTAILDGSSNTIALGERCMRNYAAIWAGTNSWQLCGFTDNQMVLGTAFYPINDAPAEHNIDCDGRGSANFSSFHAGGATFVFADGSVHFLANTIESGPNGVFHRLAQRNDGGQIGDF
;
A
#
# COMPACT_ATOMS: atom_id res chain seq x y z
N GLY A 1 -17.26 -42.74 -1.72
CA GLY A 1 -18.35 -41.74 -1.80
C GLY A 1 -18.34 -41.13 -3.20
N PRO A 2 -19.46 -40.55 -3.67
CA PRO A 2 -19.47 -39.85 -4.95
C PRO A 2 -18.49 -38.66 -4.91
N ALA A 3 -17.90 -38.35 -6.06
CA ALA A 3 -17.02 -37.19 -6.20
C ALA A 3 -17.79 -35.89 -5.87
N PRO A 4 -17.14 -34.90 -5.23
CA PRO A 4 -17.76 -33.60 -5.01
C PRO A 4 -18.18 -32.99 -6.36
N ALA A 5 -19.33 -32.34 -6.36
CA ALA A 5 -19.81 -31.63 -7.54
C ALA A 5 -18.76 -30.59 -7.99
N PRO A 6 -18.58 -30.38 -9.30
CA PRO A 6 -17.67 -29.35 -9.79
C PRO A 6 -18.10 -27.98 -9.25
N GLU A 7 -17.12 -27.17 -8.90
CA GLU A 7 -17.35 -25.79 -8.46
C GLU A 7 -18.04 -25.02 -9.61
N PRO A 8 -19.10 -24.24 -9.33
CA PRO A 8 -19.78 -23.49 -10.37
C PRO A 8 -18.82 -22.49 -11.04
N GLU A 9 -18.91 -22.37 -12.36
CA GLU A 9 -18.12 -21.37 -13.08
C GLU A 9 -18.46 -19.96 -12.60
N PRO A 10 -17.47 -19.09 -12.32
CA PRO A 10 -17.71 -17.72 -11.91
C PRO A 10 -18.44 -16.94 -13.01
N ILE A 11 -19.64 -16.43 -12.73
CA ILE A 11 -20.33 -15.48 -13.61
C ILE A 11 -19.74 -14.08 -13.34
N PRO A 12 -19.15 -13.40 -14.34
CA PRO A 12 -18.64 -12.04 -14.14
C PRO A 12 -19.82 -11.08 -14.02
N ILE A 13 -20.17 -10.71 -12.79
CA ILE A 13 -21.15 -9.65 -12.52
C ILE A 13 -20.37 -8.34 -12.32
N PRO A 14 -20.60 -7.30 -13.14
CA PRO A 14 -19.96 -6.01 -12.90
C PRO A 14 -20.52 -5.39 -11.61
N ILE A 15 -19.67 -5.31 -10.58
CA ILE A 15 -20.01 -4.72 -9.29
C ILE A 15 -19.51 -3.27 -9.27
N ARG A 16 -20.36 -2.33 -8.85
CA ARG A 16 -19.92 -0.95 -8.57
C ARG A 16 -19.30 -0.91 -7.19
N LEU A 17 -17.99 -0.67 -7.13
CA LEU A 17 -17.28 -0.51 -5.87
C LEU A 17 -17.11 0.98 -5.54
N ALA A 18 -17.21 1.30 -4.25
CA ALA A 18 -16.84 2.62 -3.77
C ALA A 18 -15.32 2.80 -3.87
N LYS A 19 -14.92 3.99 -4.29
CA LYS A 19 -13.52 4.40 -4.38
C LYS A 19 -13.07 5.03 -3.06
N SER A 20 -11.77 4.93 -2.75
CA SER A 20 -11.13 5.58 -1.62
C SER A 20 -10.00 6.49 -2.06
N ASN A 21 -9.85 7.61 -1.34
CA ASN A 21 -8.71 8.53 -1.45
C ASN A 21 -7.67 8.30 -0.34
N TYR A 22 -7.86 7.29 0.51
CA TYR A 22 -6.93 6.88 1.55
C TYR A 22 -6.73 5.38 1.50
N VAL A 23 -5.49 4.95 1.66
CA VAL A 23 -5.09 3.54 1.63
C VAL A 23 -4.28 3.17 2.86
N GLY A 24 -4.35 1.89 3.23
CA GLY A 24 -3.51 1.34 4.29
C GLY A 24 -2.03 1.32 3.89
N ASN A 25 -1.15 1.53 4.86
CA ASN A 25 0.29 1.50 4.66
C ASN A 25 0.84 0.06 4.68
N HIS A 26 1.36 -0.38 3.53
CA HIS A 26 2.05 -1.65 3.32
C HIS A 26 3.51 -1.66 3.78
N GLY A 27 4.08 -0.48 4.02
CA GLY A 27 5.50 -0.30 4.31
C GLY A 27 6.32 -0.06 3.07
N ASN A 28 7.59 -0.46 3.10
CA ASN A 28 8.56 -0.23 2.03
C ASN A 28 9.13 -1.52 1.42
N HIS A 29 8.80 -2.70 1.97
CA HIS A 29 9.15 -3.98 1.36
C HIS A 29 8.24 -4.24 0.16
N TRP A 30 8.67 -3.79 -1.01
CA TRP A 30 7.91 -3.87 -2.25
C TRP A 30 8.76 -4.49 -3.35
N LYS A 31 8.22 -5.51 -4.02
CA LYS A 31 8.84 -6.09 -5.21
C LYS A 31 8.23 -5.47 -6.46
N LEU A 32 9.06 -5.23 -7.47
CA LEU A 32 8.62 -4.63 -8.73
C LEU A 32 8.06 -5.70 -9.68
N ARG A 33 7.12 -5.27 -10.54
CA ARG A 33 6.63 -6.03 -11.70
C ARG A 33 6.03 -7.39 -11.34
N ASN A 34 6.03 -8.30 -12.31
CA ASN A 34 5.62 -9.71 -12.22
C ASN A 34 6.58 -10.59 -11.41
N ALA A 35 7.29 -10.03 -10.42
CA ALA A 35 8.12 -10.82 -9.54
C ALA A 35 7.29 -11.87 -8.79
N GLU A 36 7.95 -12.94 -8.37
CA GLU A 36 7.34 -13.93 -7.47
C GLU A 36 7.27 -13.35 -6.05
N TRP A 37 6.04 -13.23 -5.53
CA TRP A 37 5.75 -12.79 -4.17
C TRP A 37 5.41 -14.00 -3.31
N ALA A 38 6.13 -14.15 -2.20
CA ALA A 38 5.74 -15.04 -1.14
C ALA A 38 4.68 -14.37 -0.24
N ASP A 39 4.01 -15.16 0.60
CA ASP A 39 3.05 -14.65 1.59
C ASP A 39 3.61 -13.53 2.47
N SER A 40 4.90 -13.58 2.81
CA SER A 40 5.57 -12.53 3.58
C SER A 40 5.64 -11.20 2.83
N ASP A 41 5.86 -11.23 1.52
CA ASP A 41 5.87 -10.02 0.70
C ASP A 41 4.47 -9.41 0.66
N PHE A 42 3.43 -10.23 0.48
CA PHE A 42 2.04 -9.75 0.45
C PHE A 42 1.59 -9.08 1.76
N ARG A 43 2.19 -9.48 2.88
CA ARG A 43 1.91 -8.91 4.20
C ARG A 43 2.66 -7.60 4.46
N GLY A 44 3.81 -7.40 3.82
CA GLY A 44 4.64 -6.21 3.98
C GLY A 44 5.18 -6.01 5.40
N ASN A 45 5.84 -4.88 5.59
CA ASN A 45 6.42 -4.45 6.86
C ASN A 45 5.77 -3.20 7.48
N GLY A 46 4.72 -2.67 6.85
CA GLY A 46 3.86 -1.63 7.41
C GLY A 46 2.77 -2.17 8.34
N LEU A 47 1.73 -1.38 8.61
CA LEU A 47 0.62 -1.76 9.49
C LEU A 47 -0.47 -2.57 8.80
N PHE A 48 -0.60 -2.46 7.49
CA PHE A 48 -1.64 -3.14 6.71
C PHE A 48 -1.03 -3.99 5.60
N GLY A 49 -1.56 -5.18 5.41
CA GLY A 49 -1.11 -6.11 4.38
C GLY A 49 -2.18 -7.14 4.05
N ARG A 50 -1.98 -7.90 2.98
CA ARG A 50 -2.93 -8.93 2.57
C ARG A 50 -3.09 -9.98 3.67
N ASN A 51 -4.34 -10.22 4.08
CA ASN A 51 -4.71 -11.25 5.05
C ASN A 51 -3.83 -11.22 6.32
N SER A 52 -3.46 -10.01 6.77
CA SER A 52 -2.60 -9.82 7.95
C SER A 52 -3.36 -9.19 9.11
N SER A 53 -2.87 -9.45 10.32
CA SER A 53 -3.36 -8.82 11.55
C SER A 53 -2.14 -8.43 12.37
N ILE A 54 -1.99 -7.13 12.63
CA ILE A 54 -0.88 -6.56 13.38
C ILE A 54 -1.42 -6.07 14.72
N ARG A 55 -0.81 -6.55 15.82
CA ARG A 55 -1.12 -6.06 17.17
C ARG A 55 -0.44 -4.70 17.38
N SER A 56 -1.05 -3.82 18.16
CA SER A 56 -0.43 -2.54 18.54
C SER A 56 0.95 -2.72 19.20
N THR A 57 1.15 -3.81 19.96
CA THR A 57 2.42 -4.16 20.58
C THR A 57 3.54 -4.52 19.58
N ALA A 58 3.22 -4.69 18.30
CA ALA A 58 4.20 -4.95 17.24
C ALA A 58 4.70 -3.65 16.56
N ILE A 59 4.21 -2.48 16.99
CA ILE A 59 4.65 -1.17 16.51
C ILE A 59 5.81 -0.70 17.40
N LEU A 60 6.98 -1.27 17.16
CA LEU A 60 8.16 -1.08 18.02
C LEU A 60 8.85 0.26 17.80
N ASP A 61 8.67 0.89 16.63
CA ASP A 61 9.28 2.18 16.29
C ASP A 61 8.49 3.38 16.87
N GLY A 62 7.35 3.09 17.51
CA GLY A 62 6.47 4.06 18.15
C GLY A 62 5.24 4.40 17.31
N SER A 63 4.07 4.50 17.95
CA SER A 63 2.80 4.74 17.25
C SER A 63 2.73 6.11 16.56
N SER A 64 3.37 7.12 17.13
CA SER A 64 3.48 8.48 16.55
C SER A 64 4.51 8.58 15.42
N ASN A 65 5.25 7.49 15.18
CA ASN A 65 6.33 7.41 14.19
C ASN A 65 6.05 6.37 13.11
N THR A 66 4.85 5.79 13.09
CA THR A 66 4.46 4.79 12.11
C THR A 66 3.20 5.24 11.39
N ILE A 67 3.28 5.37 10.07
CA ILE A 67 2.17 5.69 9.19
C ILE A 67 1.19 4.52 9.20
N ALA A 68 -0.09 4.81 9.44
CA ALA A 68 -1.20 3.88 9.31
C ALA A 68 -1.86 4.00 7.94
N LEU A 69 -2.29 5.20 7.57
CA LEU A 69 -3.00 5.49 6.32
C LEU A 69 -2.34 6.68 5.61
N GLY A 70 -2.42 6.72 4.29
CA GLY A 70 -1.94 7.86 3.51
C GLY A 70 -2.85 8.17 2.33
N GLU A 71 -2.77 9.41 1.85
CA GLU A 71 -3.53 9.84 0.68
C GLU A 71 -3.17 9.06 -0.58
N ARG A 72 -4.20 8.86 -1.39
CA ARG A 72 -4.16 8.32 -2.75
C ARG A 72 -4.97 9.24 -3.65
N CYS A 73 -4.36 9.77 -4.70
CA CYS A 73 -5.10 10.54 -5.70
C CYS A 73 -5.50 9.66 -6.89
N MET A 74 -6.65 9.97 -7.50
CA MET A 74 -7.16 9.24 -8.67
C MET A 74 -6.40 9.57 -9.97
N ARG A 75 -5.25 10.27 -9.90
CA ARG A 75 -4.40 10.55 -11.07
C ARG A 75 -3.87 9.26 -11.67
N ASN A 76 -3.48 8.33 -10.80
CA ASN A 76 -2.96 7.03 -11.21
C ASN A 76 -4.14 6.06 -11.23
N TYR A 77 -4.60 5.64 -10.05
CA TYR A 77 -5.77 4.79 -9.89
C TYR A 77 -6.48 5.13 -8.58
N ALA A 78 -7.80 4.97 -8.59
CA ALA A 78 -8.56 5.02 -7.37
C ALA A 78 -8.32 3.76 -6.56
N ALA A 79 -8.12 3.90 -5.25
CA ALA A 79 -8.13 2.74 -4.38
C ALA A 79 -9.55 2.21 -4.22
N ILE A 80 -9.67 0.91 -4.02
CA ILE A 80 -10.91 0.27 -3.57
C ILE A 80 -10.68 -0.27 -2.16
N TRP A 81 -11.71 -0.29 -1.33
CA TRP A 81 -11.59 -0.78 0.05
C TRP A 81 -11.99 -2.26 0.19
N ALA A 82 -12.80 -2.77 -0.73
CA ALA A 82 -13.48 -4.05 -0.60
C ALA A 82 -12.57 -5.28 -0.76
N GLY A 83 -11.31 -5.10 -1.17
CA GLY A 83 -10.35 -6.18 -1.38
C GLY A 83 -9.85 -6.25 -2.82
N THR A 84 -9.20 -7.36 -3.14
CA THR A 84 -8.54 -7.62 -4.42
C THR A 84 -9.16 -8.88 -5.04
N ASN A 85 -9.12 -8.99 -6.37
CA ASN A 85 -9.69 -10.13 -7.09
C ASN A 85 -8.62 -11.02 -7.74
N SER A 86 -7.34 -10.81 -7.43
CA SER A 86 -6.20 -11.50 -8.07
C SER A 86 -6.30 -11.42 -9.59
N TRP A 87 -6.57 -10.20 -10.08
CA TRP A 87 -6.66 -9.89 -11.50
C TRP A 87 -5.43 -10.42 -12.22
N GLN A 88 -5.64 -11.27 -13.24
CA GLN A 88 -4.59 -11.90 -14.04
C GLN A 88 -3.55 -12.71 -13.23
N LEU A 89 -3.91 -13.20 -12.03
CA LEU A 89 -2.99 -13.88 -11.10
C LEU A 89 -1.80 -13.00 -10.67
N CYS A 90 -2.02 -11.69 -10.71
CA CYS A 90 -1.00 -10.70 -10.50
C CYS A 90 -1.02 -10.19 -9.06
N GLY A 91 -0.36 -10.90 -8.15
CA GLY A 91 -0.37 -10.53 -6.74
C GLY A 91 0.20 -9.12 -6.46
N PHE A 92 1.14 -8.66 -7.29
CA PHE A 92 1.64 -7.28 -7.25
C PHE A 92 0.50 -6.26 -7.35
N THR A 93 -0.34 -6.42 -8.37
CA THR A 93 -1.49 -5.57 -8.67
C THR A 93 -2.49 -5.55 -7.53
N ASP A 94 -2.74 -6.69 -6.91
CA ASP A 94 -3.68 -6.83 -5.79
C ASP A 94 -3.40 -5.80 -4.70
N ASN A 95 -2.17 -5.75 -4.18
CA ASN A 95 -1.82 -4.82 -3.12
C ASN A 95 -1.94 -3.36 -3.58
N GLN A 96 -1.70 -3.02 -4.85
CA GLN A 96 -1.81 -1.62 -5.33
C GLN A 96 -3.26 -1.11 -5.30
N MET A 97 -4.24 -2.01 -5.46
CA MET A 97 -5.66 -1.65 -5.49
C MET A 97 -6.16 -1.18 -4.12
N VAL A 98 -5.56 -1.67 -3.04
CA VAL A 98 -6.07 -1.51 -1.66
C VAL A 98 -5.07 -0.84 -0.70
N LEU A 99 -3.77 -0.89 -1.00
CA LEU A 99 -2.68 -0.44 -0.11
C LEU A 99 -1.74 0.55 -0.81
N GLY A 100 -1.05 1.36 -0.01
CA GLY A 100 0.03 2.25 -0.43
C GLY A 100 1.39 1.79 0.11
N THR A 101 2.46 2.09 -0.62
CA THR A 101 3.83 1.79 -0.20
C THR A 101 4.71 3.04 -0.27
N ALA A 102 5.62 3.17 0.69
CA ALA A 102 6.67 4.17 0.67
C ALA A 102 7.88 3.76 -0.17
N PHE A 103 7.89 2.55 -0.76
CA PHE A 103 8.95 2.14 -1.71
C PHE A 103 9.18 3.20 -2.79
N TYR A 104 8.08 3.81 -3.27
CA TYR A 104 8.11 4.97 -4.15
C TYR A 104 8.00 6.28 -3.34
N PRO A 105 8.63 7.37 -3.81
CA PRO A 105 8.40 8.70 -3.27
C PRO A 105 6.92 9.14 -3.34
N ILE A 106 6.54 10.07 -2.46
CA ILE A 106 5.24 10.73 -2.52
C ILE A 106 5.09 11.40 -3.89
N ASN A 107 3.93 11.19 -4.54
CA ASN A 107 3.64 11.74 -5.87
C ASN A 107 4.61 11.30 -6.98
N ASP A 108 5.35 10.19 -6.82
CA ASP A 108 6.06 9.53 -7.93
C ASP A 108 5.13 9.33 -9.15
N ALA A 109 5.64 9.63 -10.34
CA ALA A 109 4.86 9.52 -11.56
C ALA A 109 4.64 8.03 -11.91
N PRO A 110 3.43 7.63 -12.33
CA PRO A 110 3.20 6.25 -12.76
C PRO A 110 3.92 5.98 -14.08
N ALA A 111 4.19 4.70 -14.36
CA ALA A 111 4.51 4.30 -15.72
C ALA A 111 3.30 4.53 -16.66
N GLU A 112 3.56 4.57 -17.97
CA GLU A 112 2.59 4.85 -19.04
C GLU A 112 1.41 3.86 -19.15
N HIS A 113 1.42 2.77 -18.35
CA HIS A 113 0.47 1.66 -18.47
C HIS A 113 -0.29 1.36 -17.16
N ASN A 114 -1.34 0.54 -17.35
CA ASN A 114 -2.49 0.30 -16.47
C ASN A 114 -2.14 -0.17 -15.04
N ILE A 115 -3.15 -0.51 -14.21
CA ILE A 115 -2.96 -1.59 -13.23
C ILE A 115 -2.59 -2.84 -14.04
N ASP A 116 -1.29 -3.10 -14.12
CA ASP A 116 -0.67 -4.11 -14.95
C ASP A 116 0.47 -4.75 -14.16
N CYS A 117 0.75 -6.01 -14.46
CA CYS A 117 1.83 -6.76 -13.84
C CYS A 117 3.19 -6.15 -14.06
N ASP A 118 3.36 -5.30 -15.06
CA ASP A 118 4.63 -4.62 -15.34
C ASP A 118 4.61 -3.12 -14.97
N GLY A 119 3.52 -2.65 -14.37
CA GLY A 119 3.33 -1.25 -13.98
C GLY A 119 4.26 -0.76 -12.87
N ARG A 120 4.50 0.55 -12.82
CA ARG A 120 5.28 1.24 -11.77
C ARG A 120 4.46 2.39 -11.19
N GLY A 121 4.62 2.66 -9.91
CA GLY A 121 4.13 3.89 -9.29
C GLY A 121 2.65 3.85 -8.89
N SER A 122 1.85 2.93 -9.42
CA SER A 122 0.44 2.78 -9.04
C SER A 122 0.20 2.50 -7.55
N ALA A 123 1.21 2.06 -6.80
CA ALA A 123 1.14 1.81 -5.36
C ALA A 123 1.65 2.97 -4.47
N ASN A 124 2.12 4.09 -5.03
CA ASN A 124 2.65 5.21 -4.24
C ASN A 124 1.58 6.02 -3.50
N PHE A 125 1.94 6.55 -2.33
CA PHE A 125 1.12 7.61 -1.74
C PHE A 125 1.15 8.87 -2.62
N SER A 126 -0.01 9.49 -2.81
CA SER A 126 -0.17 10.57 -3.78
C SER A 126 -1.34 11.48 -3.43
N SER A 127 -1.22 12.75 -3.80
CA SER A 127 -2.23 13.77 -3.53
C SER A 127 -2.26 14.82 -4.64
N PHE A 128 -3.39 15.52 -4.75
CA PHE A 128 -3.47 16.75 -5.56
C PHE A 128 -3.11 18.00 -4.74
N HIS A 129 -2.88 17.86 -3.44
CA HIS A 129 -2.39 18.94 -2.60
C HIS A 129 -1.01 19.41 -3.06
N ALA A 130 -0.78 20.72 -2.99
CA ALA A 130 0.49 21.31 -3.39
C ALA A 130 1.59 20.88 -2.41
N GLY A 131 2.68 20.34 -2.93
CA GLY A 131 3.92 20.12 -2.18
C GLY A 131 4.00 18.84 -1.34
N GLY A 132 2.98 17.99 -1.28
CA GLY A 132 3.00 16.80 -0.42
C GLY A 132 1.68 16.04 -0.37
N ALA A 133 1.50 15.27 0.69
CA ALA A 133 0.30 14.49 0.96
C ALA A 133 0.03 14.38 2.47
N THR A 134 -1.22 14.14 2.84
CA THR A 134 -1.62 13.94 4.24
C THR A 134 -1.54 12.46 4.63
N PHE A 135 -1.08 12.21 5.85
CA PHE A 135 -0.90 10.88 6.43
C PHE A 135 -1.48 10.82 7.84
N VAL A 136 -2.08 9.67 8.15
CA VAL A 136 -2.56 9.32 9.50
C VAL A 136 -1.58 8.33 10.11
N PHE A 137 -1.16 8.60 11.34
CA PHE A 137 -0.23 7.77 12.10
C PHE A 137 -0.97 6.78 12.99
N ALA A 138 -0.26 5.78 13.52
CA ALA A 138 -0.86 4.70 14.29
C ALA A 138 -1.49 5.14 15.62
N ASP A 139 -1.07 6.28 16.15
CA ASP A 139 -1.68 6.94 17.31
C ASP A 139 -2.91 7.81 16.96
N GLY A 140 -3.23 7.94 15.67
CA GLY A 140 -4.34 8.76 15.16
C GLY A 140 -3.96 10.21 14.87
N SER A 141 -2.71 10.62 15.08
CA SER A 141 -2.24 11.94 14.67
C SER A 141 -2.20 12.06 13.13
N VAL A 142 -2.30 13.29 12.64
CA VAL A 142 -2.36 13.58 11.21
C VAL A 142 -1.25 14.56 10.87
N HIS A 143 -0.41 14.19 9.91
CA HIS A 143 0.72 15.01 9.47
C HIS A 143 0.69 15.19 7.95
N PHE A 144 1.11 16.36 7.50
CA PHE A 144 1.38 16.60 6.10
C PHE A 144 2.86 16.35 5.84
N LEU A 145 3.18 15.42 4.94
CA LEU A 145 4.56 15.11 4.56
C LEU A 145 4.84 15.70 3.18
N ALA A 146 5.92 16.48 3.10
CA ALA A 146 6.33 17.13 1.87
C ALA A 146 6.86 16.12 0.83
N ASN A 147 6.71 16.41 -0.46
CA ASN A 147 7.31 15.63 -1.55
C ASN A 147 8.85 15.56 -1.45
N THR A 148 9.47 16.50 -0.72
CA THR A 148 10.90 16.59 -0.50
C THR A 148 11.39 15.75 0.68
N ILE A 149 10.49 15.06 1.40
CA ILE A 149 10.87 14.14 2.47
C ILE A 149 11.84 13.08 1.94
N GLU A 150 12.87 12.76 2.73
CA GLU A 150 13.88 11.78 2.34
C GLU A 150 13.24 10.42 2.07
N SER A 151 13.24 10.04 0.80
CA SER A 151 12.69 8.78 0.29
C SER A 151 13.81 7.83 -0.11
N GLY A 152 13.45 6.56 -0.33
CA GLY A 152 14.41 5.51 -0.68
C GLY A 152 15.01 4.83 0.55
N PRO A 153 15.93 3.86 0.34
CA PRO A 153 16.46 3.04 1.41
C PRO A 153 17.03 3.89 2.56
N ASN A 154 16.56 3.64 3.77
CA ASN A 154 16.92 4.35 5.01
C ASN A 154 16.46 5.83 5.12
N GLY A 155 15.77 6.38 4.12
CA GLY A 155 15.18 7.71 4.20
C GLY A 155 14.05 7.76 5.24
N VAL A 156 13.79 8.95 5.78
CA VAL A 156 12.78 9.16 6.83
C VAL A 156 11.41 8.62 6.40
N PHE A 157 11.00 8.81 5.14
CA PHE A 157 9.71 8.31 4.66
C PHE A 157 9.62 6.78 4.66
N HIS A 158 10.72 6.10 4.33
CA HIS A 158 10.81 4.64 4.41
C HIS A 158 10.72 4.14 5.85
N ARG A 159 11.35 4.84 6.80
CA ARG A 159 11.28 4.49 8.23
C ARG A 159 9.88 4.70 8.79
N LEU A 160 9.25 5.83 8.50
CA LEU A 160 7.88 6.13 8.91
C LEU A 160 6.86 5.11 8.37
N ALA A 161 7.14 4.48 7.23
CA ALA A 161 6.26 3.45 6.68
C ALA A 161 6.46 2.07 7.35
N GLN A 162 7.52 1.86 8.09
CA GLN A 162 7.81 0.62 8.79
C GLN A 162 7.30 0.66 10.22
N ARG A 163 6.97 -0.52 10.76
CA ARG A 163 6.46 -0.64 12.13
C ARG A 163 7.53 -1.05 13.15
N ASN A 164 8.63 -1.65 12.71
CA ASN A 164 9.59 -2.33 13.58
C ASN A 164 11.02 -2.48 13.02
N ASP A 165 11.55 -1.47 12.34
CA ASP A 165 12.93 -1.49 11.84
C ASP A 165 13.98 -0.98 12.85
N GLY A 166 13.53 -0.40 13.98
CA GLY A 166 14.38 0.17 15.01
C GLY A 166 15.15 1.42 14.56
N GLY A 167 14.78 1.99 13.42
CA GLY A 167 15.42 3.13 12.80
C GLY A 167 15.18 4.42 13.59
N GLN A 168 16.23 5.23 13.73
CA GLN A 168 16.04 6.59 14.22
C GLN A 168 15.29 7.42 13.18
N ILE A 169 14.26 8.12 13.64
CA ILE A 169 13.46 9.05 12.86
C ILE A 169 13.83 10.47 13.32
N GLY A 170 14.27 11.29 12.37
CA GLY A 170 14.47 12.73 12.59
C GLY A 170 13.15 13.50 12.47
N ASP A 171 13.21 14.83 12.56
CA ASP A 171 12.05 15.68 12.33
C ASP A 171 11.53 15.56 10.88
N PHE A 172 10.20 15.64 10.69
CA PHE A 172 9.53 15.50 9.40
C PHE A 172 8.29 16.38 9.25
#